data_AF-A0A2V3PH98-F1
#
_entry.id   AF-A0A2V3PH98-F1
#
_cell.length_a   1.000
_cell.length_b   1.000
_cell.length_c   1.000
_cell.angle_alpha   90.00
_cell.angle_beta   90.00
_cell.angle_gamma   90.00
#
_symmetry.space_group_name_H-M   'P 1'
#
loop_
_entity.id
_entity.type
_entity.pdbx_description
1 polymer ?
#
loop_
_entity_poly.entity_id
_entity_poly.type
_entity_poly.pdbx_seq_one_letter_code
_entity_poly.pdbx_strand_id
1 'polypeptide(L)'
;MEKEQTPDKTKIKLTEQEEQFCFLFVYGNHEFAGQHTKCYMEVFGEDSKNMSVKSHQLMKEVHILARIKELYTTLQNETENIAIKLQVAETLKAVMEETSTAQFSDKFGVCLSPAPLRAVSVNAAKALMDLFPIKHVQESKLRIEGSDGNVIFNVIVPEIKAKDEEKD
;
A
#
# COMPACT_ATOMS: atom_id res chain seq x y z
N MET A 1 19.96 -0.26 51.43
CA MET A 1 18.98 0.40 50.55
C MET A 1 19.57 0.35 49.15
N GLU A 2 19.33 -0.77 48.49
CA GLU A 2 19.81 -1.06 47.13
C GLU A 2 19.22 -0.08 46.12
N LYS A 3 20.08 0.43 45.25
CA LYS A 3 19.71 0.83 43.90
C LYS A 3 20.82 0.34 42.98
N GLU A 4 20.82 -0.95 42.71
CA GLU A 4 21.52 -1.49 41.55
C GLU A 4 20.77 -1.03 40.29
N GLN A 5 21.49 -0.31 39.45
CA GLN A 5 21.08 0.07 38.11
C GLN A 5 20.88 -1.20 37.27
N THR A 6 19.64 -1.52 36.95
CA THR A 6 19.32 -2.50 35.92
C THR A 6 19.68 -1.92 34.55
N PRO A 7 20.42 -2.65 33.71
CA PRO A 7 20.89 -2.15 32.42
C PRO A 7 19.71 -2.03 31.43
N ASP A 8 19.81 -1.00 30.58
CA ASP A 8 18.93 -0.61 29.48
C ASP A 8 18.62 -1.82 28.55
N LYS A 9 17.46 -2.47 28.74
CA LYS A 9 16.97 -3.61 27.93
C LYS A 9 16.29 -3.17 26.62
N THR A 10 16.70 -2.06 26.02
CA THR A 10 15.84 -1.38 25.04
C THR A 10 16.05 -1.78 23.58
N LYS A 11 16.93 -2.74 23.26
CA LYS A 11 17.10 -3.27 21.88
C LYS A 11 17.54 -4.73 21.84
N ILE A 12 16.78 -5.63 22.46
CA ILE A 12 16.86 -7.04 22.09
C ILE A 12 16.15 -7.13 20.74
N LYS A 13 16.92 -7.40 19.66
CA LYS A 13 16.32 -7.64 18.34
C LYS A 13 15.45 -8.88 18.44
N LEU A 14 14.16 -8.75 18.11
CA LEU A 14 13.27 -9.91 17.98
C LEU A 14 13.90 -10.90 17.00
N THR A 15 13.82 -12.18 17.34
CA THR A 15 14.11 -13.25 16.39
C THR A 15 13.06 -13.24 15.28
N GLU A 16 13.41 -13.79 14.12
CA GLU A 16 12.49 -13.85 12.98
C GLU A 16 11.19 -14.59 13.31
N GLN A 17 11.28 -15.63 14.15
CA GLN A 17 10.13 -16.38 14.65
C GLN A 17 9.25 -15.53 15.57
N GLU A 18 9.84 -14.79 16.50
CA GLU A 18 9.08 -13.89 17.39
C GLU A 18 8.38 -12.76 16.61
N GLU A 19 9.01 -12.25 15.55
CA GLU A 19 8.39 -11.25 14.69
C GLU A 19 7.19 -11.84 13.91
N GLN A 20 7.35 -13.03 13.32
CA GLN A 20 6.26 -13.74 12.65
C GLN A 20 5.11 -14.04 13.62
N PHE A 21 5.41 -14.43 14.86
CA PHE A 21 4.40 -14.62 15.91
C PHE A 21 3.62 -13.33 16.18
N CYS A 22 4.33 -12.21 16.41
CA CYS A 22 3.68 -10.92 16.65
C CYS A 22 2.81 -10.48 15.47
N PHE A 23 3.30 -10.68 14.24
CA PHE A 23 2.57 -10.34 13.02
C PHE A 23 1.30 -11.18 12.88
N LEU A 24 1.40 -12.50 13.02
CA LEU A 24 0.28 -13.42 12.93
C LEU A 24 -0.76 -13.19 14.04
N PHE A 25 -0.31 -12.80 15.24
CA PHE A 25 -1.19 -12.48 16.36
C PHE A 25 -2.05 -11.23 16.14
N VAL A 26 -1.53 -10.24 15.41
CA VAL A 26 -2.23 -8.96 15.17
C VAL A 26 -2.96 -8.94 13.83
N TYR A 27 -2.30 -9.35 12.74
CA TYR A 27 -2.82 -9.32 11.37
C TYR A 27 -3.41 -10.66 10.90
N GLY A 28 -3.38 -11.69 11.75
CA GLY A 28 -3.93 -13.00 11.41
C GLY A 28 -5.42 -12.97 11.08
N ASN A 29 -5.88 -14.04 10.45
CA ASN A 29 -7.32 -14.25 10.24
C ASN A 29 -8.01 -14.54 11.60
N HIS A 30 -9.33 -14.79 11.58
CA HIS A 30 -10.11 -15.09 12.79
C HIS A 30 -9.53 -16.23 13.65
N GLU A 31 -8.81 -17.17 13.03
CA GLU A 31 -8.30 -18.36 13.72
C GLU A 31 -7.05 -18.08 14.54
N PHE A 32 -6.27 -17.06 14.13
CA PHE A 32 -4.97 -16.73 14.73
C PHE A 32 -5.01 -15.41 15.52
N ALA A 33 -5.76 -14.42 15.06
CA ALA A 33 -5.80 -13.10 15.70
C ALA A 33 -6.22 -13.20 17.17
N GLY A 34 -5.39 -12.67 18.08
CA GLY A 34 -5.63 -12.74 19.52
C GLY A 34 -5.42 -14.13 20.16
N GLN A 35 -5.17 -15.17 19.36
CA GLN A 35 -5.01 -16.54 19.85
C GLN A 35 -3.54 -16.94 19.90
N HIS A 36 -2.89 -16.63 21.03
CA HIS A 36 -1.47 -16.86 21.24
C HIS A 36 -1.07 -18.34 21.12
N THR A 37 -1.93 -19.27 21.55
CA THR A 37 -1.61 -20.72 21.50
C THR A 37 -1.51 -21.23 20.06
N LYS A 38 -2.43 -20.83 19.19
CA LYS A 38 -2.43 -21.25 17.78
C LYS A 38 -1.34 -20.53 16.98
N CYS A 39 -1.11 -19.24 17.24
CA CYS A 39 0.02 -18.52 16.63
C CYS A 39 1.36 -19.17 17.00
N TYR A 40 1.51 -19.61 18.25
CA TYR A 40 2.72 -20.27 18.71
C TYR A 40 2.89 -21.65 18.03
N MET A 41 1.81 -22.39 17.85
CA MET A 41 1.82 -23.67 17.13
C MET A 41 2.28 -23.52 15.69
N GLU A 42 1.74 -22.54 14.96
CA GLU A 42 2.05 -22.30 13.55
C GLU A 42 3.51 -21.89 13.34
N VAL A 43 4.03 -21.03 14.21
CA VAL A 43 5.37 -20.45 14.06
C VAL A 43 6.47 -21.36 14.60
N PHE A 44 6.26 -22.02 15.73
CA PHE A 44 7.29 -22.81 16.40
C PHE A 44 7.17 -24.32 16.13
N GLY A 45 6.04 -24.81 15.61
CA GLY A 45 5.86 -26.22 15.24
C GLY A 45 5.96 -27.22 16.41
N GLU A 46 5.94 -26.76 17.66
CA GLU A 46 6.07 -27.62 18.84
C GLU A 46 4.70 -28.15 19.32
N ASP A 47 4.34 -29.36 18.88
CA ASP A 47 3.17 -30.13 19.36
C ASP A 47 3.40 -30.75 20.76
N SER A 48 3.93 -29.97 21.69
CA SER A 48 4.22 -30.41 23.05
C SER A 48 3.07 -30.09 24.00
N LYS A 49 2.78 -31.01 24.94
CA LYS A 49 1.77 -30.84 26.03
C LYS A 49 1.90 -29.53 26.83
N ASN A 50 3.04 -28.84 26.74
CA ASN A 50 3.35 -27.58 27.42
C ASN A 50 3.19 -26.33 26.55
N MET A 51 2.61 -26.43 25.35
CA MET A 51 2.44 -25.33 24.38
C MET A 51 1.74 -24.11 24.98
N SER A 52 0.61 -24.32 25.67
CA SER A 52 -0.15 -23.22 26.28
C SER A 52 0.68 -22.45 27.30
N VAL A 53 1.55 -23.14 28.05
CA VAL A 53 2.44 -22.55 29.05
C VAL A 53 3.57 -21.76 28.38
N LYS A 54 4.23 -22.34 27.37
CA LYS A 54 5.30 -21.66 26.62
C LYS A 54 4.78 -20.42 25.90
N SER A 55 3.60 -20.52 25.28
CA SER A 55 2.93 -19.39 24.62
C SER A 55 2.59 -18.27 25.61
N HIS A 56 2.07 -18.62 26.80
CA HIS A 56 1.85 -17.65 27.87
C HIS A 56 3.15 -17.02 28.39
N GLN A 57 4.25 -17.76 28.43
CA GLN A 57 5.56 -17.22 28.81
C GLN A 57 6.06 -16.23 27.77
N LEU A 58 5.95 -16.55 26.48
CA LEU A 58 6.33 -15.66 25.39
C LEU A 58 5.51 -14.35 25.42
N MET A 59 4.22 -14.44 25.72
CA MET A 59 3.36 -13.25 25.87
C MET A 59 3.68 -12.39 27.09
N LYS A 60 4.42 -12.90 28.08
CA LYS A 60 4.87 -12.10 29.24
C LYS A 60 6.15 -11.33 28.97
N GLU A 61 6.87 -11.69 27.90
CA GLU A 61 8.11 -11.01 27.55
C GLU A 61 7.85 -9.55 27.14
N VAL A 62 8.61 -8.63 27.74
CA VAL A 62 8.40 -7.18 27.58
C VAL A 62 8.62 -6.73 26.14
N HIS A 63 9.57 -7.34 25.43
CA HIS A 63 9.89 -6.99 24.04
C HIS A 63 8.80 -7.46 23.05
N ILE A 64 8.17 -8.61 23.30
CA ILE A 64 7.03 -9.13 22.53
C ILE A 64 5.81 -8.23 22.73
N LEU A 65 5.48 -7.90 23.98
CA LEU A 65 4.37 -7.00 24.30
C LEU A 65 4.56 -5.61 23.68
N ALA A 66 5.78 -5.07 23.72
CA ALA A 66 6.11 -3.81 23.08
C ALA A 66 5.83 -3.88 21.56
N ARG A 67 6.31 -4.92 20.88
CA ARG A 67 6.10 -5.11 19.45
C ARG A 67 4.62 -5.25 19.10
N ILE A 68 3.87 -6.06 19.83
CA ILE A 68 2.41 -6.23 19.62
C ILE A 68 1.70 -4.88 19.76
N LYS A 69 2.05 -4.08 20.78
CA LYS A 69 1.47 -2.75 20.97
C LYS A 69 1.79 -1.79 19.83
N GLU A 70 3.01 -1.84 19.30
CA GLU A 70 3.39 -1.05 18.11
C GLU A 70 2.58 -1.47 16.87
N LEU A 71 2.39 -2.77 16.66
CA LEU A 71 1.60 -3.30 15.54
C LEU A 71 0.12 -2.90 15.66
N TYR A 72 -0.49 -2.98 16.85
CA TYR A 72 -1.84 -2.47 17.08
C TYR A 72 -1.96 -0.97 16.83
N THR A 73 -0.96 -0.19 17.27
CA THR A 73 -0.92 1.26 17.03
C THR A 73 -0.84 1.56 15.54
N THR A 74 -0.02 0.80 14.80
CA THR A 74 0.12 0.91 13.36
C THR A 74 -1.20 0.59 12.66
N LEU A 75 -1.82 -0.55 12.99
CA LEU A 75 -3.11 -0.96 12.44
C LEU A 75 -4.22 0.06 12.70
N GLN A 76 -4.26 0.62 13.91
CA GLN A 76 -5.20 1.68 14.27
C GLN A 76 -4.98 2.93 13.41
N ASN A 77 -3.73 3.39 13.30
CA ASN A 77 -3.36 4.54 12.47
C ASN A 77 -3.69 4.31 10.98
N GLU A 78 -3.46 3.10 10.46
CA GLU A 78 -3.81 2.74 9.08
C GLU A 78 -5.33 2.81 8.86
N THR A 79 -6.10 2.27 9.79
CA THR A 79 -7.57 2.28 9.74
C THR A 79 -8.11 3.71 9.82
N GLU A 80 -7.60 4.52 10.73
CA GLU A 80 -7.94 5.93 10.86
C GLU A 80 -7.58 6.73 9.60
N ASN A 81 -6.40 6.48 9.03
CA ASN A 81 -5.98 7.14 7.79
C ASN A 81 -6.89 6.78 6.62
N ILE A 82 -7.29 5.51 6.47
CA ILE A 82 -8.26 5.08 5.46
C ILE A 82 -9.61 5.77 5.68
N ALA A 83 -10.11 5.84 6.91
CA ALA A 83 -11.36 6.50 7.22
C ALA A 83 -11.32 8.00 6.87
N ILE A 84 -10.25 8.71 7.26
CA ILE A 84 -10.05 10.13 6.92
C ILE A 84 -9.99 10.30 5.41
N LYS A 85 -9.25 9.45 4.69
CA LYS A 85 -9.17 9.49 3.22
C LYS A 85 -10.55 9.33 2.58
N LEU A 86 -11.38 8.41 3.09
CA LEU A 86 -12.74 8.22 2.60
C LEU A 86 -13.63 9.45 2.87
N GLN A 87 -13.54 10.04 4.06
CA GLN A 87 -14.29 11.25 4.42
C GLN A 87 -13.89 12.46 3.55
N VAL A 88 -12.58 12.65 3.33
CA VAL A 88 -12.07 13.68 2.42
C VAL A 88 -12.54 13.42 0.99
N ALA A 89 -12.58 12.16 0.57
CA ALA A 89 -13.04 11.78 -0.76
C ALA A 89 -14.51 12.14 -0.98
N GLU A 90 -15.38 11.84 -0.01
CA GLU A 90 -16.80 12.19 -0.05
C GLU A 90 -16.99 13.71 -0.17
N THR A 91 -16.23 14.47 0.63
CA THR A 91 -16.27 15.94 0.58
C THR A 91 -15.84 16.47 -0.79
N LEU A 92 -14.74 15.95 -1.35
CA LEU A 92 -14.27 16.34 -2.68
C LEU A 92 -15.26 15.96 -3.78
N LYS A 93 -15.95 14.82 -3.66
CA LYS A 93 -17.03 14.44 -4.59
C LYS A 93 -18.20 15.41 -4.51
N ALA A 94 -18.64 15.79 -3.32
CA ALA A 94 -19.72 16.76 -3.15
C ALA A 94 -19.36 18.14 -3.75
N VAL A 95 -18.16 18.65 -3.47
CA VAL A 95 -17.66 19.90 -4.08
C VAL A 95 -17.59 19.79 -5.60
N MET A 96 -17.12 18.66 -6.12
CA MET A 96 -17.04 18.42 -7.55
C MET A 96 -18.42 18.44 -8.21
N GLU A 97 -19.43 17.81 -7.59
CA GLU A 97 -20.81 17.77 -8.08
C GLU A 97 -21.47 19.16 -8.05
N GLU A 98 -21.37 19.87 -6.93
CA GLU A 98 -21.92 21.23 -6.75
C GLU A 98 -21.32 22.21 -7.77
N THR A 99 -19.99 22.26 -7.85
CA THR A 99 -19.28 23.20 -8.74
C THR A 99 -19.36 22.81 -10.22
N SER A 100 -19.80 21.59 -10.52
CA SER A 100 -20.08 21.12 -11.89
C SER A 100 -21.47 21.50 -12.40
N THR A 101 -22.33 22.14 -11.62
CA THR A 101 -23.66 22.56 -12.11
C THR A 101 -24.05 23.94 -11.63
N ALA A 102 -23.47 24.43 -10.55
CA ALA A 102 -23.75 25.74 -9.99
C ALA A 102 -23.53 26.88 -11.00
N GLN A 103 -24.44 27.85 -10.94
CA GLN A 103 -24.40 29.13 -11.66
C GLN A 103 -24.70 30.24 -10.65
N PHE A 104 -23.91 31.31 -10.68
CA PHE A 104 -24.08 32.45 -9.78
C PHE A 104 -24.34 33.72 -10.58
N SER A 105 -25.11 34.62 -10.00
CA SER A 105 -25.36 35.94 -10.55
C SER A 105 -24.94 37.01 -9.54
N ASP A 106 -24.41 38.11 -10.04
CA ASP A 106 -24.06 39.28 -9.22
C ASP A 106 -25.33 39.98 -8.70
N LYS A 107 -25.18 40.93 -7.76
CA LYS A 107 -26.25 41.74 -7.17
C LYS A 107 -27.09 42.49 -8.21
N PHE A 108 -26.52 42.73 -9.40
CA PHE A 108 -27.18 43.37 -10.54
C PHE A 108 -27.85 42.38 -11.50
N GLY A 109 -27.90 41.08 -11.17
CA GLY A 109 -28.55 40.04 -11.97
C GLY A 109 -27.72 39.49 -13.14
N VAL A 110 -26.47 39.92 -13.29
CA VAL A 110 -25.57 39.45 -14.35
C VAL A 110 -25.01 38.08 -13.99
N CYS A 111 -25.22 37.07 -14.84
CA CYS A 111 -24.64 35.74 -14.66
C CYS A 111 -23.12 35.78 -14.74
N LEU A 112 -22.45 35.26 -13.72
CA LEU A 112 -21.01 35.13 -13.66
C LEU A 112 -20.55 33.96 -14.52
N SER A 113 -19.34 34.07 -15.07
CA SER A 113 -18.73 32.97 -15.84
C SER A 113 -18.63 31.71 -14.97
N PRO A 114 -19.02 30.53 -15.49
CA PRO A 114 -18.89 29.28 -14.75
C PRO A 114 -17.45 28.75 -14.71
N ALA A 115 -16.53 29.32 -15.51
CA ALA A 115 -15.16 28.83 -15.64
C ALA A 115 -14.39 28.68 -14.31
N PRO A 116 -14.49 29.61 -13.33
CA PRO A 116 -13.86 29.45 -12.03
C PRO A 116 -14.38 28.22 -11.25
N LEU A 117 -15.68 27.94 -11.29
CA LEU A 117 -16.26 26.77 -10.63
C LEU A 117 -15.81 25.46 -11.30
N ARG A 118 -15.71 25.45 -12.63
CA ARG A 118 -15.19 24.28 -13.37
C ARG A 118 -13.73 24.01 -13.04
N ALA A 119 -12.92 25.05 -12.85
CA ALA A 119 -11.55 24.90 -12.41
C ALA A 119 -11.46 24.28 -11.00
N VAL A 120 -12.34 24.67 -10.07
CA VAL A 120 -12.42 24.05 -8.74
C VAL A 120 -12.78 22.56 -8.84
N SER A 121 -13.76 22.22 -9.68
CA SER A 121 -14.17 20.83 -9.94
C SER A 121 -13.00 19.97 -10.45
N VAL A 122 -12.24 20.47 -11.44
CA VAL A 122 -11.06 19.77 -11.99
C VAL A 122 -9.95 19.63 -10.93
N ASN A 123 -9.72 20.64 -10.10
CA ASN A 123 -8.74 20.57 -9.01
C ASN A 123 -9.15 19.55 -7.94
N ALA A 124 -10.44 19.49 -7.60
CA ALA A 124 -10.96 18.47 -6.69
C ALA A 124 -10.79 17.06 -7.25
N ALA A 125 -11.07 16.87 -8.56
CA ALA A 125 -10.84 15.61 -9.24
C ALA A 125 -9.35 15.21 -9.22
N LYS A 126 -8.43 16.16 -9.43
CA LYS A 126 -6.99 15.92 -9.33
C LYS A 126 -6.58 15.49 -7.91
N ALA A 127 -7.07 16.17 -6.88
CA ALA A 127 -6.78 15.79 -5.49
C ALA A 127 -7.28 14.38 -5.15
N LEU A 128 -8.42 13.95 -5.72
CA LEU A 128 -8.91 12.57 -5.59
C LEU A 128 -7.98 11.55 -6.27
N MET A 129 -7.45 11.87 -7.45
CA MET A 129 -6.47 11.02 -8.14
C MET A 129 -5.16 10.89 -7.35
N ASP A 130 -4.71 11.96 -6.70
CA ASP A 130 -3.51 11.94 -5.86
C ASP A 130 -3.74 11.14 -4.56
N LEU A 131 -4.94 11.20 -3.98
CA LEU A 131 -5.31 10.48 -2.76
C LEU A 131 -5.52 8.97 -3.02
N PHE A 132 -6.07 8.62 -4.18
CA PHE A 132 -6.29 7.25 -4.66
C PHE A 132 -5.65 7.09 -6.04
N PRO A 133 -4.32 6.95 -6.11
CA PRO A 133 -3.65 6.76 -7.38
C PRO A 133 -4.18 5.49 -8.04
N ILE A 134 -4.83 5.66 -9.19
CA ILE A 134 -5.26 4.54 -10.03
C ILE A 134 -3.98 3.89 -10.53
N LYS A 135 -3.57 2.80 -9.90
CA LYS A 135 -2.52 1.93 -10.41
C LYS A 135 -3.03 1.40 -11.75
N HIS A 136 -2.66 2.05 -12.84
CA HIS A 136 -2.76 1.42 -14.14
C HIS A 136 -1.84 0.20 -14.06
N VAL A 137 -2.44 -1.00 -14.03
CA VAL A 137 -1.74 -2.24 -14.33
C VAL A 137 -1.40 -2.16 -15.82
N GLN A 138 -0.40 -1.35 -16.17
CA GLN A 138 0.36 -1.57 -17.37
C GLN A 138 1.38 -2.66 -17.03
N GLU A 139 0.92 -3.91 -17.00
CA GLU A 139 1.79 -5.02 -17.32
C GLU A 139 2.22 -4.87 -18.78
N SER A 140 3.26 -4.07 -18.99
CA SER A 140 4.14 -4.17 -20.15
C SER A 140 5.56 -3.90 -19.71
N LYS A 141 5.95 -4.54 -18.60
CA LYS A 141 7.35 -4.85 -18.37
C LYS A 141 7.69 -6.00 -19.32
N LEU A 142 7.89 -5.68 -20.60
CA LEU A 142 8.71 -6.51 -21.50
C LEU A 142 10.09 -6.57 -20.87
N ARG A 143 10.25 -7.52 -19.95
CA ARG A 143 11.49 -7.83 -19.27
C ARG A 143 12.37 -8.50 -20.32
N ILE A 144 13.02 -7.69 -21.15
CA ILE A 144 14.19 -8.14 -21.91
C ILE A 144 15.28 -8.31 -20.85
N GLU A 145 15.32 -9.50 -20.22
CA GLU A 145 16.55 -9.98 -19.60
C GLU A 145 17.49 -10.39 -20.74
N GLY A 146 18.09 -9.37 -21.35
CA GLY A 146 19.26 -9.51 -22.20
C GLY A 146 20.41 -8.84 -21.47
N SER A 147 21.15 -9.63 -20.71
CA SER A 147 22.49 -9.28 -20.24
C SER A 147 23.31 -8.79 -21.44
N ASP A 148 23.96 -7.64 -21.31
CA ASP A 148 25.06 -7.12 -22.13
C ASP A 148 25.13 -7.61 -23.59
N GLY A 149 24.51 -6.87 -24.52
CA GLY A 149 24.74 -7.10 -25.94
C GLY A 149 23.86 -6.25 -26.84
N ASN A 150 24.43 -5.15 -27.36
CA ASN A 150 23.99 -4.35 -28.50
C ASN A 150 22.85 -4.98 -29.33
N VAL A 151 21.65 -4.40 -29.26
CA VAL A 151 20.54 -4.76 -30.14
C VAL A 151 20.80 -4.18 -31.53
N ILE A 152 21.24 -5.02 -32.47
CA ILE A 152 21.43 -4.64 -33.88
C ILE A 152 20.23 -5.16 -34.67
N PHE A 153 19.48 -4.25 -35.28
CA PHE A 153 18.41 -4.60 -36.22
C PHE A 153 19.01 -4.76 -37.61
N ASN A 154 19.10 -6.00 -38.08
CA ASN A 154 19.40 -6.26 -39.50
C ASN A 154 18.14 -6.04 -40.32
N VAL A 155 18.06 -4.89 -40.97
CA VAL A 155 17.03 -4.58 -41.97
C VAL A 155 17.44 -5.24 -43.29
N ILE A 156 16.70 -6.25 -43.73
CA ILE A 156 16.87 -6.84 -45.05
C ILE A 156 15.95 -6.08 -46.02
N VAL A 157 16.54 -5.30 -46.92
CA VAL A 157 15.81 -4.71 -48.04
C VAL A 157 15.86 -5.70 -49.20
N PRO A 158 14.72 -6.21 -49.70
CA PRO A 158 14.72 -7.08 -50.88
C PRO A 158 15.14 -6.29 -52.12
N GLU A 159 16.17 -6.77 -52.83
CA GLU A 159 16.56 -6.22 -54.13
C GLU A 159 15.49 -6.56 -55.17
N ILE A 160 14.86 -5.52 -55.71
CA ILE A 160 13.97 -5.62 -56.85
C ILE A 160 14.86 -5.84 -58.09
N LYS A 161 15.00 -7.08 -58.55
CA LYS A 161 15.64 -7.35 -59.84
C LYS A 161 14.73 -6.80 -60.95
N ALA A 162 15.14 -5.71 -61.58
CA ALA A 162 14.57 -5.29 -62.84
C ALA A 162 14.81 -6.41 -63.86
N LYS A 163 13.72 -7.02 -64.36
CA LYS A 163 13.79 -7.84 -65.56
C LYS A 163 13.91 -6.89 -66.75
N ASP A 164 15.09 -6.87 -67.35
CA ASP A 164 15.25 -6.60 -68.77
C ASP A 164 14.37 -7.59 -69.54
N GLU A 165 13.38 -7.08 -70.27
CA GLU A 165 12.83 -7.79 -71.42
C GLU A 165 13.08 -6.94 -72.65
N GLU A 166 14.08 -7.43 -73.37
CA GLU A 166 14.59 -7.04 -74.67
C GLU A 166 13.55 -7.37 -75.76
N LYS A 167 13.46 -6.46 -76.74
CA LYS A 167 12.98 -6.60 -78.14
C LYS A 167 12.39 -7.96 -78.57
N ASP A 168 11.15 -7.93 -79.07
CA ASP A 168 10.81 -8.13 -80.50
C ASP A 168 9.40 -7.57 -80.79
#